data_AF-A0A6B2CRA6-F1
#
_entry.id   AF-A0A6B2CRA6-F1
#
_cell.length_a   1.000
_cell.length_b   1.000
_cell.length_c   1.000
_cell.angle_alpha   90.00
_cell.angle_beta   90.00
_cell.angle_gamma   90.00
#
_symmetry.space_group_name_H-M   'P 1'
#
loop_
_entity.id
_entity.type
_entity.pdbx_description
1 polymer ?
#
loop_
_entity_poly.entity_id
_entity_poly.type
_entity_poly.pdbx_seq_one_letter_code
_entity_poly.pdbx_strand_id
1 'polypeptide(L)'
;MAELRVVGPGYTLRIVEGSSPPRQPSPGEIEVGLDLFRLDAEAGVVGESLASLLLPALEFDEELRGLVESYRRRVVIEEAAELGQRLGPALRHVRVPALYFPLARMSRHAATHACYFSLTPQLLEALSQAYEAYLPEVGDARDGYVTISPSRVRVSLSSVFASLFKTVLTAVGSAGLYFWLSPRACGPSPLLLDPLAVIMPEEGLISGRCELVEHLSEVLGNSGECRRSSLLFSARICEGGDEKVVIKGYAYAVPKWLIAGLLSLGAYPFRQTPSGRASNEYAHFIALRRVVRTPRVLGLCVSPLNASMAREYVEGEVVMNSKDPGAWEAGGEVLARVHRGGFALGDPNPGNIVISGGKEYLIDAEQAGRFTPVKGAWDLAVYYYYSRFFGVPRDLVAESVRGYVKGVGGLWNEVRRELLGPRVTPFIAAMPPFMVELLELLKGLG
;
A
#
# COMPACT_ATOMS: atom_id res chain seq x y z
N MET A 1 21.80 38.19 26.41
CA MET A 1 21.38 37.65 25.10
C MET A 1 20.50 36.45 25.40
N ALA A 2 19.31 36.38 24.80
CA ALA A 2 18.29 35.43 25.21
C ALA A 2 18.67 34.01 24.73
N GLU A 3 18.91 33.13 25.69
CA GLU A 3 18.97 31.69 25.47
C GLU A 3 17.54 31.22 25.20
N LEU A 4 17.30 30.60 24.03
CA LEU A 4 15.99 30.07 23.69
C LEU A 4 15.86 28.63 24.21
N ARG A 5 14.65 28.20 24.55
CA ARG A 5 14.38 26.90 25.17
C ARG A 5 13.26 26.15 24.47
N VAL A 6 13.44 24.83 24.40
CA VAL A 6 12.39 23.86 24.09
C VAL A 6 12.41 22.81 25.20
N VAL A 7 11.24 22.53 25.78
CA VAL A 7 11.08 21.55 26.85
C VAL A 7 10.21 20.41 26.33
N GLY A 8 10.67 19.18 26.50
CA GLY A 8 9.90 17.98 26.18
C GLY A 8 10.03 16.89 27.24
N PRO A 9 9.51 15.67 26.99
CA PRO A 9 9.50 14.60 27.96
C PRO A 9 10.91 14.18 28.38
N GLY A 10 11.34 14.62 29.56
CA GLY A 10 12.65 14.26 30.12
C GLY A 10 13.85 14.92 29.42
N TYR A 11 13.62 16.00 28.66
CA TYR A 11 14.71 16.81 28.11
C TYR A 11 14.40 18.31 28.06
N THR A 12 15.47 19.10 28.00
CA THR A 12 15.47 20.54 27.70
C THR A 12 16.53 20.83 26.65
N LEU A 13 16.10 21.40 25.53
CA LEU A 13 16.99 21.89 24.48
C LEU A 13 17.25 23.38 24.72
N ARG A 14 18.50 23.72 25.00
CA ARG A 14 19.01 25.09 25.13
C ARG A 14 19.59 25.52 23.78
N ILE A 15 19.00 26.51 23.18
CA ILE A 15 19.38 27.01 21.86
C ILE A 15 20.14 28.33 22.06
N VAL A 16 21.43 28.30 21.73
CA VAL A 16 22.34 29.44 21.87
C VAL A 16 22.59 30.09 20.51
N GLU A 17 23.02 31.35 20.52
CA GLU A 17 23.30 32.07 19.28
C GLU A 17 24.48 31.45 18.50
N GLY A 18 24.38 31.48 17.17
CA GLY A 18 25.43 31.00 16.25
C GLY A 18 25.31 29.53 15.85
N SER A 19 26.44 28.95 15.45
CA SER A 19 26.54 27.62 14.80
C SER A 19 27.21 26.55 15.68
N SER A 20 27.16 26.73 17.00
CA SER A 20 27.76 25.80 17.96
C SER A 20 27.27 24.36 17.74
N PRO A 21 28.18 23.36 17.70
CA PRO A 21 27.78 21.97 17.56
C PRO A 21 27.02 21.49 18.80
N PRO A 22 26.16 20.47 18.68
CA PRO A 22 25.38 19.97 19.80
C PRO A 22 26.27 19.42 20.92
N ARG A 23 25.93 19.72 22.17
CA ARG A 23 26.61 19.24 23.38
C ARG A 23 25.60 18.83 24.45
N GLN A 24 26.00 17.93 25.33
CA GLN A 24 25.18 17.48 26.46
C GLN A 24 25.79 17.98 27.78
N PRO A 25 25.44 19.18 28.27
CA PRO A 25 26.00 19.72 29.50
C PRO A 25 25.61 18.91 30.74
N SER A 26 24.41 18.33 30.76
CA SER A 26 23.93 17.46 31.83
C SER A 26 22.91 16.43 31.29
N PRO A 27 22.60 15.34 32.02
CA PRO A 27 21.62 14.36 31.59
C PRO A 27 20.23 15.00 31.37
N GLY A 28 19.70 14.88 30.15
CA GLY A 28 18.44 15.52 29.76
C GLY A 28 18.59 16.96 29.25
N GLU A 29 19.75 17.60 29.36
CA GLU A 29 19.98 18.91 28.75
C GLU A 29 20.79 18.77 27.47
N ILE A 30 20.34 19.42 26.41
CA ILE A 30 21.01 19.44 25.11
C ILE A 30 21.22 20.89 24.74
N GLU A 31 22.45 21.30 24.43
CA GLU A 31 22.77 22.65 23.98
C GLU A 31 23.14 22.63 22.50
N VAL A 32 22.61 23.55 21.69
CA VAL A 32 22.93 23.66 20.26
C VAL A 32 22.84 25.09 19.74
N GLY A 33 23.65 25.42 18.73
CA GLY A 33 23.56 26.69 18.02
C GLY A 33 22.28 26.82 17.19
N LEU A 34 21.65 28.00 17.24
CA LEU A 34 20.42 28.35 16.53
C LEU A 34 20.52 28.15 15.02
N ASP A 35 21.67 28.47 14.41
CA ASP A 35 21.85 28.35 12.96
C ASP A 35 21.83 26.89 12.53
N LEU A 36 22.50 26.02 13.28
CA LEU A 36 22.53 24.59 13.01
C LEU A 36 21.15 23.97 13.25
N PHE A 37 20.46 24.39 14.31
CA PHE A 37 19.13 23.90 14.64
C PHE A 37 18.09 24.26 13.56
N ARG A 38 18.12 25.51 13.07
CA ARG A 38 17.28 25.96 11.96
C ARG A 38 17.56 25.18 10.68
N LEU A 39 18.84 24.99 10.33
CA LEU A 39 19.23 24.21 9.15
C LEU A 39 18.76 22.75 9.24
N ASP A 40 18.80 22.14 10.42
CA ASP A 40 18.27 20.78 10.58
C ASP A 40 16.74 20.71 10.48
N ALA A 41 16.03 21.67 11.09
CA ALA A 41 14.58 21.76 11.03
C ALA A 41 14.07 22.12 9.63
N GLU A 42 14.80 22.93 8.86
CA GLU A 42 14.40 23.34 7.52
C GLU A 42 14.87 22.34 6.46
N ALA A 43 16.13 21.90 6.49
CA ALA A 43 16.73 21.11 5.41
C ALA A 43 17.23 19.72 5.84
N GLY A 44 17.12 19.34 7.13
CA GLY A 44 17.54 18.02 7.61
C GLY A 44 19.05 17.81 7.55
N VAL A 45 19.85 18.88 7.70
CA VAL A 45 21.31 18.85 7.49
C VAL A 45 22.04 17.88 8.43
N VAL A 46 21.48 17.55 9.60
CA VAL A 46 22.01 16.49 10.49
C VAL A 46 21.06 15.29 10.59
N GLY A 47 20.34 15.02 9.50
CA GLY A 47 19.41 13.92 9.40
C GLY A 47 18.22 14.06 10.35
N GLU A 48 17.81 15.28 10.72
CA GLU A 48 16.71 15.57 11.65
C GLU A 48 16.93 15.09 13.10
N SER A 49 18.16 14.75 13.46
CA SER A 49 18.49 14.26 14.80
C SER A 49 18.18 15.31 15.89
N LEU A 50 18.25 16.62 15.57
CA LEU A 50 17.91 17.67 16.52
C LEU A 50 16.47 18.15 16.33
N ALA A 51 16.08 18.36 15.07
CA ALA A 51 14.73 18.82 14.74
C ALA A 51 13.63 17.87 15.22
N SER A 52 13.89 16.56 15.25
CA SER A 52 12.93 15.57 15.76
C SER A 52 12.57 15.74 17.24
N LEU A 53 13.38 16.47 18.02
CA LEU A 53 13.04 16.89 19.39
C LEU A 53 12.01 18.03 19.43
N LEU A 54 11.61 18.60 18.30
CA LEU A 54 10.44 19.49 18.23
C LEU A 54 9.13 18.72 18.17
N LEU A 55 9.16 17.43 17.83
CA LEU A 55 7.94 16.62 17.67
C LEU A 55 7.21 16.45 19.01
N PRO A 56 7.83 15.91 20.08
CA PRO A 56 7.17 15.76 21.37
C PRO A 56 7.32 16.99 22.29
N ALA A 57 7.73 18.14 21.78
CA ALA A 57 7.94 19.34 22.59
C ALA A 57 6.64 19.78 23.27
N LEU A 58 6.69 19.96 24.59
CA LEU A 58 5.58 20.41 25.43
C LEU A 58 5.52 21.93 25.47
N GLU A 59 6.69 22.58 25.56
CA GLU A 59 6.83 24.03 25.65
C GLU A 59 8.01 24.49 24.80
N PHE A 60 7.91 25.68 24.23
CA PHE A 60 9.00 26.34 23.50
C PHE A 60 8.82 27.86 23.56
N ASP A 61 9.92 28.58 23.49
CA ASP A 61 9.90 30.04 23.46
C ASP A 61 9.21 30.56 22.19
N GLU A 62 8.51 31.68 22.31
CA GLU A 62 7.65 32.25 21.25
C GLU A 62 8.43 32.55 19.96
N GLU A 63 9.69 32.94 20.08
CA GLU A 63 10.61 33.20 18.98
C GLU A 63 10.87 31.96 18.11
N LEU A 64 10.63 30.75 18.64
CA LEU A 64 10.74 29.49 17.91
C LEU A 64 9.44 29.07 17.23
N ARG A 65 8.30 29.74 17.50
CA ARG A 65 6.98 29.35 16.97
C ARG A 65 6.98 29.15 15.46
N GLY A 66 7.51 30.12 14.71
CA GLY A 66 7.57 30.02 13.25
C GLY A 66 8.40 28.83 12.75
N LEU A 67 9.48 28.48 13.45
CA LEU A 67 10.30 27.32 13.12
C LEU A 67 9.56 26.00 13.41
N VAL A 68 8.90 25.92 14.57
CA VAL A 68 8.11 24.75 14.98
C VAL A 68 6.95 24.51 14.01
N GLU A 69 6.18 25.54 13.67
CA GLU A 69 5.06 25.44 12.74
C GLU A 69 5.52 25.03 11.33
N SER A 70 6.61 25.62 10.84
CA SER A 70 7.22 25.26 9.57
C SER A 70 7.66 23.78 9.55
N TYR A 71 8.31 23.32 10.63
CA TYR A 71 8.74 21.93 10.75
C TYR A 71 7.56 20.95 10.83
N ARG A 72 6.53 21.24 11.63
CA ARG A 72 5.31 20.41 11.74
C ARG A 72 4.61 20.29 10.39
N ARG A 73 4.44 21.40 9.68
CA ARG A 73 3.88 21.43 8.32
C ARG A 73 4.69 20.56 7.36
N ARG A 74 6.03 20.68 7.35
CA ARG A 74 6.92 19.84 6.53
C ARG A 74 6.70 18.36 6.83
N VAL A 75 6.66 17.98 8.09
CA VAL A 75 6.46 16.60 8.53
C VAL A 75 5.14 16.04 7.98
N VAL A 76 4.02 16.75 8.08
CA VAL A 76 2.73 16.28 7.52
C VAL A 76 2.82 16.02 6.03
N ILE A 77 3.41 16.95 5.28
CA ILE A 77 3.50 16.87 3.81
C ILE A 77 4.39 15.70 3.37
N GLU A 78 5.57 15.57 3.98
CA GLU A 78 6.53 14.52 3.64
C GLU A 78 6.03 13.13 4.06
N GLU A 79 5.49 12.98 5.27
CA GLU A 79 4.94 11.70 5.74
C GLU A 79 3.69 11.29 4.95
N ALA A 80 2.87 12.25 4.50
CA ALA A 80 1.77 11.96 3.59
C ALA A 80 2.28 11.45 2.23
N ALA A 81 3.37 12.02 1.71
CA ALA A 81 3.99 11.58 0.47
C ALA A 81 4.58 10.17 0.61
N GLU A 82 5.29 9.88 1.70
CA GLU A 82 5.83 8.55 1.97
C GLU A 82 4.72 7.51 2.15
N LEU A 83 3.68 7.82 2.94
CA LEU A 83 2.54 6.94 3.13
C LEU A 83 1.83 6.65 1.79
N GLY A 84 1.71 7.66 0.93
CA GLY A 84 1.14 7.50 -0.40
C GLY A 84 1.96 6.58 -1.30
N GLN A 85 3.30 6.65 -1.24
CA GLN A 85 4.17 5.72 -1.96
C GLN A 85 4.07 4.29 -1.41
N ARG A 86 3.97 4.16 -0.09
CA ARG A 86 3.92 2.87 0.61
C ARG A 86 2.60 2.14 0.40
N LEU A 87 1.47 2.83 0.59
CA LEU A 87 0.13 2.23 0.47
C LEU A 87 -0.41 2.26 -0.95
N GLY A 88 0.10 3.12 -1.84
CA GLY A 88 -0.33 3.17 -3.23
C GLY A 88 -1.86 3.18 -3.38
N PRO A 89 -2.46 2.22 -4.13
CA PRO A 89 -3.91 2.15 -4.30
C PRO A 89 -4.73 1.98 -3.00
N ALA A 90 -4.16 1.33 -1.97
CA ALA A 90 -4.85 1.08 -0.70
C ALA A 90 -5.18 2.36 0.05
N LEU A 91 -4.41 3.44 -0.18
CA LEU A 91 -4.59 4.74 0.47
C LEU A 91 -6.01 5.32 0.31
N ARG A 92 -6.71 5.00 -0.78
CA ARG A 92 -8.10 5.46 -1.03
C ARG A 92 -9.11 4.91 -0.02
N HIS A 93 -8.75 3.84 0.67
CA HIS A 93 -9.58 3.10 1.61
C HIS A 93 -9.01 3.20 3.03
N VAL A 94 -8.28 4.28 3.32
CA VAL A 94 -7.65 4.54 4.62
C VAL A 94 -7.93 5.98 5.04
N ARG A 95 -8.33 6.15 6.30
CA ARG A 95 -8.36 7.44 6.99
C ARG A 95 -7.14 7.53 7.91
N VAL A 96 -6.43 8.65 7.86
CA VAL A 96 -5.18 8.84 8.57
C VAL A 96 -5.39 9.87 9.69
N PRO A 97 -5.22 9.53 10.98
CA PRO A 97 -5.34 10.50 12.06
C PRO A 97 -4.18 11.51 12.05
N ALA A 98 -4.38 12.72 12.58
CA ALA A 98 -3.32 13.71 12.74
C ALA A 98 -2.09 13.17 13.47
N LEU A 99 -2.32 12.32 14.47
CA LEU A 99 -1.27 11.67 15.25
C LEU A 99 -0.32 10.78 14.41
N TYR A 100 -0.75 10.27 13.25
CA TYR A 100 0.10 9.43 12.40
C TYR A 100 1.39 10.15 11.99
N PHE A 101 1.29 11.42 11.57
CA PHE A 101 2.42 12.16 10.99
C PHE A 101 3.60 12.36 11.97
N PRO A 102 3.39 12.86 13.20
CA PRO A 102 4.48 12.94 14.17
C PRO A 102 4.99 11.55 14.57
N LEU A 103 4.12 10.55 14.75
CA LEU A 103 4.58 9.18 15.09
C LEU A 103 5.44 8.56 14.00
N ALA A 104 5.06 8.72 12.73
CA ALA A 104 5.81 8.24 11.59
C ALA A 104 7.20 8.90 11.52
N ARG A 105 7.28 10.22 11.73
CA ARG A 105 8.57 10.92 11.79
C ARG A 105 9.40 10.51 13.00
N MET A 106 8.81 10.43 14.19
CA MET A 106 9.48 9.98 15.43
C MET A 106 10.01 8.54 15.29
N SER A 107 9.33 7.67 14.54
CA SER A 107 9.76 6.28 14.34
C SER A 107 11.18 6.16 13.76
N ARG A 108 11.59 7.08 12.87
CA ARG A 108 12.92 7.11 12.26
C ARG A 108 14.04 7.35 13.26
N HIS A 109 13.73 7.98 14.39
CA HIS A 109 14.66 8.29 15.47
C HIS A 109 14.30 7.57 16.78
N ALA A 110 13.40 6.57 16.74
CA ALA A 110 12.92 5.91 17.95
C ALA A 110 14.05 5.15 18.68
N ALA A 111 15.06 4.68 17.96
CA ALA A 111 16.24 4.05 18.56
C ALA A 111 17.18 5.06 19.24
N THR A 112 17.36 6.26 18.66
CA THR A 112 18.29 7.27 19.18
C THR A 112 17.66 8.13 20.28
N HIS A 113 16.35 8.40 20.21
CA HIS A 113 15.62 9.22 21.17
C HIS A 113 14.64 8.42 22.03
N ALA A 114 14.86 7.11 22.20
CA ALA A 114 13.95 6.21 22.92
C ALA A 114 13.53 6.75 24.30
N CYS A 115 14.46 7.36 25.05
CA CYS A 115 14.18 7.91 26.38
C CYS A 115 13.40 9.23 26.36
N TYR A 116 13.40 9.97 25.25
CA TYR A 116 12.68 11.24 25.11
C TYR A 116 11.32 11.06 24.43
N PHE A 117 11.16 9.99 23.66
CA PHE A 117 9.92 9.65 22.98
C PHE A 117 9.01 8.78 23.85
N SER A 118 8.76 9.25 25.08
CA SER A 118 7.83 8.61 26.01
C SER A 118 6.39 9.00 25.68
N LEU A 119 5.66 8.09 25.03
CA LEU A 119 4.29 8.31 24.56
C LEU A 119 3.26 8.11 25.68
N THR A 120 3.03 9.16 26.48
CA THR A 120 1.91 9.20 27.43
C THR A 120 0.59 9.53 26.73
N PRO A 121 -0.59 9.16 27.28
CA PRO A 121 -1.88 9.52 26.68
C PRO A 121 -2.04 11.02 26.44
N GLN A 122 -1.58 11.85 27.39
CA GLN A 122 -1.63 13.31 27.30
C GLN A 122 -0.76 13.83 26.15
N LEU A 123 0.43 13.26 25.96
CA LEU A 123 1.30 13.63 24.84
C LEU A 123 0.68 13.21 23.50
N LEU A 124 0.06 12.04 23.41
CA LEU A 124 -0.61 11.60 22.18
C LEU A 124 -1.76 12.53 21.79
N GLU A 125 -2.54 13.00 22.77
CA GLU A 125 -3.59 13.98 22.55
C GLU A 125 -3.02 15.33 22.09
N ALA A 126 -1.97 15.83 22.76
CA ALA A 126 -1.30 17.07 22.38
C ALA A 126 -0.69 16.99 20.96
N LEU A 127 -0.07 15.86 20.61
CA LEU A 127 0.47 15.60 19.27
C LEU A 127 -0.64 15.58 18.20
N SER A 128 -1.79 14.96 18.49
CA SER A 128 -2.93 14.99 17.56
C SER A 128 -3.35 16.44 17.30
N GLN A 129 -3.67 17.18 18.35
CA GLN A 129 -4.16 18.57 18.26
C GLN A 129 -3.16 19.50 17.54
N ALA A 130 -1.86 19.35 17.83
CA ALA A 130 -0.81 20.16 17.25
C ALA A 130 -0.66 19.98 15.72
N TYR A 131 -1.12 18.87 15.17
CA TYR A 131 -0.95 18.52 13.75
C TYR A 131 -2.24 18.64 12.93
N GLU A 132 -3.39 18.77 13.59
CA GLU A 132 -4.71 18.84 12.93
C GLU A 132 -4.84 20.00 11.94
N ALA A 133 -4.24 21.15 12.24
CA ALA A 133 -4.31 22.34 11.40
C ALA A 133 -3.68 22.15 10.01
N TYR A 134 -2.75 21.21 9.86
CA TYR A 134 -2.02 20.98 8.60
C TYR A 134 -2.66 19.88 7.72
N LEU A 135 -3.64 19.14 8.23
CA LEU A 135 -4.31 18.08 7.47
C LEU A 135 -4.91 18.52 6.13
N PRO A 136 -5.54 19.71 6.01
CA PRO A 136 -6.10 20.17 4.73
C PRO A 136 -5.07 20.31 3.61
N GLU A 137 -3.78 20.45 3.94
CA GLU A 137 -2.70 20.57 2.95
C GLU A 137 -2.41 19.27 2.20
N VAL A 138 -2.79 18.12 2.76
CA VAL A 138 -2.48 16.80 2.19
C VAL A 138 -3.72 16.05 1.73
N GLY A 139 -4.92 16.51 2.05
CA GLY A 139 -6.14 15.80 1.71
C GLY A 139 -7.41 16.42 2.25
N ASP A 140 -8.50 15.65 2.21
CA ASP A 140 -9.79 16.06 2.75
C ASP A 140 -9.83 15.73 4.24
N ALA A 141 -9.74 16.77 5.07
CA ALA A 141 -9.65 16.66 6.52
C ALA A 141 -11.03 16.78 7.19
N ARG A 142 -11.35 15.87 8.12
CA ARG A 142 -12.57 15.86 8.94
C ARG A 142 -12.31 15.16 10.28
N ASP A 143 -12.78 15.76 11.37
CA ASP A 143 -12.79 15.17 12.72
C ASP A 143 -11.41 14.64 13.19
N GLY A 144 -10.32 15.35 12.88
CA GLY A 144 -8.95 14.93 13.23
C GLY A 144 -8.35 13.87 12.31
N TYR A 145 -9.04 13.48 11.25
CA TYR A 145 -8.58 12.54 10.23
C TYR A 145 -8.43 13.21 8.85
N VAL A 146 -7.62 12.61 7.99
CA VAL A 146 -7.48 13.01 6.59
C VAL A 146 -7.58 11.81 5.65
N THR A 147 -8.31 11.99 4.56
CA THR A 147 -8.19 11.14 3.36
C THR A 147 -7.19 11.80 2.42
N ILE A 148 -6.00 11.20 2.30
CA ILE A 148 -4.87 11.79 1.57
C ILE A 148 -5.17 11.88 0.06
N SER A 149 -4.90 13.05 -0.51
CA SER A 149 -5.03 13.34 -1.94
C SER A 149 -3.65 13.46 -2.59
N PRO A 150 -3.25 12.53 -3.48
CA PRO A 150 -1.93 12.56 -4.12
C PRO A 150 -1.63 13.85 -4.89
N SER A 151 -2.65 14.51 -5.44
CA SER A 151 -2.48 15.78 -6.16
C SER A 151 -2.18 16.94 -5.19
N ARG A 152 -2.90 17.01 -4.05
CA ARG A 152 -2.63 18.02 -3.01
C ARG A 152 -1.24 17.84 -2.42
N VAL A 153 -0.88 16.60 -2.06
CA VAL A 153 0.46 16.28 -1.55
C VAL A 153 1.55 16.76 -2.51
N ARG A 154 1.42 16.52 -3.83
CA ARG A 154 2.42 16.96 -4.82
C ARG A 154 2.58 18.48 -4.85
N VAL A 155 1.49 19.24 -4.78
CA VAL A 155 1.52 20.71 -4.76
C VAL A 155 2.13 21.22 -3.45
N SER A 156 1.74 20.64 -2.32
CA SER A 156 2.28 21.01 -1.01
C SER A 156 3.77 20.68 -0.92
N LEU A 157 4.20 19.53 -1.44
CA LEU A 157 5.60 19.11 -1.47
C LEU A 157 6.47 20.05 -2.31
N SER A 158 5.99 20.53 -3.46
CA SER A 158 6.75 21.52 -4.25
C SER A 158 6.91 22.85 -3.53
N SER A 159 5.91 23.27 -2.72
CA SER A 159 6.01 24.47 -1.90
C SER A 159 7.09 24.36 -0.83
N VAL A 160 7.22 23.19 -0.19
CA VAL A 160 8.26 22.90 0.80
C VAL A 160 9.65 22.90 0.16
N PHE A 161 9.82 22.26 -1.00
CA PHE A 161 11.10 22.27 -1.71
C PHE A 161 11.51 23.65 -2.24
N ALA A 162 10.55 24.48 -2.67
CA ALA A 162 10.81 25.84 -3.13
C ALA A 162 11.34 26.75 -2.00
N SER A 163 10.89 26.54 -0.75
CA SER A 163 11.46 27.25 0.40
C SER A 163 12.90 26.82 0.72
N LEU A 164 13.28 25.58 0.41
CA LEU A 164 14.61 25.04 0.74
C LEU A 164 15.71 25.46 -0.22
N PHE A 165 15.36 25.69 -1.49
CA PHE A 165 16.32 26.11 -2.51
C PHE A 165 16.94 27.50 -2.24
N LYS A 166 16.35 28.28 -1.31
CA LYS A 166 16.89 29.57 -0.87
C LYS A 166 18.00 29.46 0.20
N THR A 167 18.18 28.30 0.84
CA THR A 167 18.95 28.22 2.10
C THR A 167 20.22 27.37 2.02
N VAL A 168 20.62 26.81 0.87
CA VAL A 168 21.77 25.88 0.83
C VAL A 168 22.92 26.42 -0.01
N LEU A 169 23.75 27.25 0.61
CA LEU A 169 25.12 27.54 0.13
C LEU A 169 26.10 27.76 1.29
N THR A 170 25.89 27.09 2.42
CA THR A 170 26.84 27.04 3.54
C THR A 170 26.57 25.82 4.41
N ALA A 171 27.65 25.17 4.86
CA ALA A 171 27.69 24.02 5.78
C ALA A 171 27.58 22.61 5.17
N VAL A 172 28.56 22.24 4.34
CA VAL A 172 29.03 20.83 4.29
C VAL A 172 30.24 20.72 5.21
N GLY A 173 30.06 20.09 6.36
CA GLY A 173 31.14 19.83 7.32
C GLY A 173 30.78 18.94 8.52
N SER A 174 29.59 18.35 8.57
CA SER A 174 29.11 17.60 9.75
C SER A 174 28.64 16.18 9.41
N ALA A 175 29.30 15.51 8.44
CA ALA A 175 29.08 14.09 8.13
C ALA A 175 29.60 13.12 9.22
N GLY A 176 29.76 13.56 10.48
CA GLY A 176 30.43 12.79 11.52
C GLY A 176 29.85 12.91 12.93
N LEU A 177 28.74 13.61 13.15
CA LEU A 177 28.12 13.72 14.47
C LEU A 177 26.98 12.71 14.62
N TYR A 178 27.32 11.42 14.69
CA TYR A 178 26.48 10.47 15.42
C TYR A 178 26.47 10.92 16.87
N PHE A 179 25.50 11.73 17.24
CA PHE A 179 25.40 12.28 18.59
C PHE A 179 25.07 11.12 19.53
N TRP A 180 26.04 10.78 20.40
CA TRP A 180 25.95 9.76 21.45
C TRP A 180 25.01 10.19 22.59
N LEU A 181 23.79 10.63 22.28
CA LEU A 181 22.72 10.79 23.28
C LEU A 181 22.00 9.45 23.48
N SER A 182 22.68 8.47 24.07
CA SER A 182 21.98 7.47 24.88
C SER A 182 22.95 6.67 25.74
N PRO A 183 23.10 7.06 27.02
CA PRO A 183 23.64 6.17 28.03
C PRO A 183 22.53 5.39 28.78
N ARG A 184 21.28 5.36 28.29
CA ARG A 184 20.13 4.76 29.01
C ARG A 184 19.47 3.63 28.23
N ALA A 185 19.17 2.54 28.94
CA ALA A 185 18.48 1.35 28.44
C ALA A 185 16.96 1.58 28.25
N CYS A 186 16.55 2.58 27.47
CA CYS A 186 15.15 2.75 27.09
C CYS A 186 14.88 2.01 25.77
N GLY A 187 13.82 1.20 25.72
CA GLY A 187 13.32 0.64 24.46
C GLY A 187 12.33 1.59 23.78
N PRO A 188 12.24 1.59 22.44
CA PRO A 188 11.24 2.38 21.72
C PRO A 188 9.82 1.91 22.05
N SER A 189 8.87 2.85 22.10
CA SER A 189 7.45 2.53 22.28
C SER A 189 6.91 1.68 21.11
N PRO A 190 6.01 0.70 21.35
CA PRO A 190 5.40 -0.11 20.30
C PRO A 190 4.73 0.71 19.17
N LEU A 191 4.15 1.88 19.48
CA LEU A 191 3.54 2.75 18.46
C LEU A 191 4.57 3.40 17.53
N LEU A 192 5.81 3.60 18.01
CA LEU A 192 6.91 4.08 17.18
C LEU A 192 7.56 2.95 16.38
N LEU A 193 7.37 1.71 16.82
CA LEU A 193 7.83 0.52 16.11
C LEU A 193 6.95 0.16 14.92
N ASP A 194 5.67 0.56 14.94
CA ASP A 194 4.73 0.45 13.82
C ASP A 194 3.69 1.58 13.79
N PRO A 195 4.05 2.75 13.25
CA PRO A 195 3.12 3.89 13.16
C PRO A 195 1.90 3.62 12.27
N LEU A 196 1.93 2.61 11.39
CA LEU A 196 0.76 2.27 10.57
C LEU A 196 -0.39 1.72 11.42
N ALA A 197 -0.12 1.21 12.62
CA ALA A 197 -1.15 0.67 13.51
C ALA A 197 -2.20 1.71 13.94
N VAL A 198 -1.93 3.02 13.82
CA VAL A 198 -2.92 4.06 14.16
C VAL A 198 -3.83 4.46 13.00
N ILE A 199 -3.54 4.03 11.77
CA ILE A 199 -4.39 4.39 10.62
C ILE A 199 -5.68 3.57 10.67
N MET A 200 -6.74 4.12 10.06
CA MET A 200 -8.07 3.53 10.05
C MET A 200 -8.40 3.01 8.65
N PRO A 201 -8.02 1.77 8.30
CA PRO A 201 -8.43 1.14 7.05
C PRO A 201 -9.92 0.83 7.03
N GLU A 202 -10.49 0.72 5.83
CA GLU A 202 -11.87 0.28 5.62
C GLU A 202 -12.07 -1.22 5.97
N GLU A 203 -11.04 -2.06 5.75
CA GLU A 203 -11.06 -3.49 6.10
C GLU A 203 -9.74 -3.93 6.75
N GLY A 204 -9.85 -4.78 7.78
CA GLY A 204 -8.71 -5.40 8.45
C GLY A 204 -7.78 -4.42 9.18
N LEU A 205 -6.55 -4.86 9.43
CA LEU A 205 -5.48 -4.04 10.02
C LEU A 205 -4.36 -3.82 8.99
N ILE A 206 -3.71 -2.65 9.02
CA ILE A 206 -2.53 -2.38 8.19
C ILE A 206 -1.32 -2.19 9.09
N SER A 207 -0.22 -2.89 8.77
CA SER A 207 1.01 -2.85 9.55
C SER A 207 2.24 -2.77 8.66
N GLY A 208 3.30 -2.17 9.21
CA GLY A 208 4.64 -2.25 8.63
C GLY A 208 5.38 -3.54 8.95
N ARG A 209 4.85 -4.35 9.86
CA ARG A 209 5.44 -5.56 10.43
C ARG A 209 4.66 -6.77 9.98
N CYS A 210 5.28 -7.63 9.18
CA CYS A 210 4.58 -8.76 8.59
C CYS A 210 4.31 -9.88 9.60
N GLU A 211 4.93 -9.82 10.77
CA GLU A 211 4.63 -10.66 11.94
C GLU A 211 3.17 -10.54 12.37
N LEU A 212 2.53 -9.38 12.18
CA LEU A 212 1.10 -9.22 12.46
C LEU A 212 0.24 -10.18 11.64
N VAL A 213 0.58 -10.37 10.36
CA VAL A 213 -0.16 -11.25 9.45
C VAL A 213 0.04 -12.71 9.84
N GLU A 214 1.24 -13.09 10.27
CA GLU A 214 1.48 -14.44 10.81
C GLU A 214 0.73 -14.64 12.13
N HIS A 215 0.73 -13.66 13.03
CA HIS A 215 0.02 -13.77 14.30
C HIS A 215 -1.50 -13.84 14.13
N LEU A 216 -2.07 -13.07 13.19
CA LEU A 216 -3.48 -13.23 12.81
C LEU A 216 -3.79 -14.65 12.35
N SER A 217 -2.85 -15.32 11.69
CA SER A 217 -3.03 -16.73 11.30
C SER A 217 -2.97 -17.69 12.51
N GLU A 218 -2.14 -17.41 13.51
CA GLU A 218 -2.06 -18.22 14.74
C GLU A 218 -3.34 -18.10 15.58
N VAL A 219 -3.85 -16.87 15.72
CA VAL A 219 -5.01 -16.55 16.54
C VAL A 219 -6.31 -16.98 15.87
N LEU A 220 -6.48 -16.67 14.58
CA LEU A 220 -7.71 -17.00 13.84
C LEU A 220 -7.71 -18.43 13.31
N GLY A 221 -6.53 -19.00 13.05
CA GLY A 221 -6.34 -20.39 12.63
C GLY A 221 -6.02 -21.34 13.79
N ASN A 222 -6.32 -20.97 15.04
CA ASN A 222 -6.20 -21.81 16.24
C ASN A 222 -4.95 -22.73 16.27
N SER A 223 -3.75 -22.18 16.06
CA SER A 223 -2.46 -22.91 16.09
C SER A 223 -2.31 -24.12 15.12
N GLY A 224 -3.19 -24.26 14.12
CA GLY A 224 -3.19 -25.44 13.23
C GLY A 224 -2.20 -25.39 12.06
N GLU A 225 -2.15 -26.49 11.30
CA GLU A 225 -1.21 -26.70 10.18
C GLU A 225 -1.48 -25.74 9.01
N CYS A 226 -0.55 -24.82 8.72
CA CYS A 226 -0.60 -24.04 7.48
C CYS A 226 -0.10 -24.88 6.29
N ARG A 227 -0.98 -25.17 5.33
CA ARG A 227 -0.65 -25.91 4.10
C ARG A 227 -0.54 -24.96 2.93
N ARG A 228 0.47 -25.17 2.08
CA ARG A 228 0.62 -24.39 0.84
C ARG A 228 -0.47 -24.79 -0.14
N SER A 229 -1.21 -23.83 -0.71
CA SER A 229 -2.34 -24.14 -1.60
C SER A 229 -1.89 -24.75 -2.93
N SER A 230 -0.69 -24.39 -3.43
CA SER A 230 0.00 -25.10 -4.51
C SER A 230 1.49 -24.69 -4.62
N LEU A 231 2.26 -25.42 -5.43
CA LEU A 231 3.65 -25.05 -5.78
C LEU A 231 3.75 -23.71 -6.54
N LEU A 232 2.69 -23.31 -7.26
CA LEU A 232 2.64 -22.13 -8.11
C LEU A 232 2.06 -20.89 -7.41
N PHE A 233 1.28 -21.10 -6.34
CA PHE A 233 0.72 -20.01 -5.55
C PHE A 233 1.61 -19.69 -4.35
N SER A 234 1.75 -18.40 -4.05
CA SER A 234 2.40 -17.89 -2.84
C SER A 234 1.42 -17.78 -1.66
N ALA A 235 0.29 -18.50 -1.75
CA ALA A 235 -0.73 -18.54 -0.72
C ALA A 235 -0.61 -19.81 0.14
N ARG A 236 -0.80 -19.63 1.44
CA ARG A 236 -0.96 -20.68 2.45
C ARG A 236 -2.39 -20.63 2.98
N ILE A 237 -2.99 -21.79 3.21
CA ILE A 237 -4.26 -21.94 3.91
C ILE A 237 -3.90 -22.43 5.31
N CYS A 238 -4.30 -21.67 6.33
CA CYS A 238 -4.13 -22.04 7.73
C CYS A 238 -5.52 -22.39 8.29
N GLU A 239 -5.63 -23.56 8.90
CA GLU A 239 -6.90 -24.12 9.38
C GLU A 239 -6.79 -24.42 10.88
N GLY A 240 -7.81 -24.07 11.66
CA GLY A 240 -7.87 -24.46 13.08
C GLY A 240 -9.29 -24.54 13.61
N GLY A 241 -9.72 -25.75 13.94
CA GLY A 241 -11.14 -26.02 14.19
C GLY A 241 -11.94 -25.88 12.90
N ASP A 242 -13.05 -25.15 12.94
CA ASP A 242 -13.90 -24.88 11.77
C ASP A 242 -13.52 -23.61 10.99
N GLU A 243 -12.51 -22.87 11.44
CA GLU A 243 -12.09 -21.60 10.85
C GLU A 243 -10.90 -21.78 9.89
N LYS A 244 -10.93 -21.07 8.76
CA LYS A 244 -9.89 -21.10 7.72
C LYS A 244 -9.51 -19.71 7.25
N VAL A 245 -8.21 -19.46 7.15
CA VAL A 245 -7.64 -18.18 6.71
C VAL A 245 -6.63 -18.40 5.58
N VAL A 246 -6.62 -17.48 4.61
CA VAL A 246 -5.62 -17.45 3.53
C VAL A 246 -4.56 -16.42 3.83
N ILE A 247 -3.29 -16.84 3.83
CA ILE A 247 -2.11 -15.98 3.93
C ILE A 247 -1.40 -15.94 2.58
N LYS A 248 -1.48 -14.80 1.89
CA LYS A 248 -0.80 -14.58 0.61
C LYS A 248 0.47 -13.76 0.83
N GLY A 249 1.62 -14.32 0.45
CA GLY A 249 2.89 -13.61 0.42
C GLY A 249 3.16 -12.98 -0.95
N TYR A 250 3.63 -11.75 -0.99
CA TYR A 250 4.00 -11.05 -2.21
C TYR A 250 5.52 -10.92 -2.25
N ALA A 251 6.22 -11.91 -2.81
CA ALA A 251 7.67 -11.80 -3.01
C ALA A 251 7.98 -11.03 -4.31
N TYR A 252 9.15 -10.37 -4.38
CA TYR A 252 9.71 -9.98 -5.66
C TYR A 252 9.85 -11.24 -6.50
N ALA A 253 9.13 -11.30 -7.62
CA ALA A 253 9.02 -12.55 -8.35
C ALA A 253 9.99 -12.59 -9.53
N VAL A 254 10.91 -13.56 -9.45
CA VAL A 254 11.30 -14.61 -10.44
C VAL A 254 10.61 -14.52 -11.84
N PRO A 255 11.23 -14.95 -12.97
CA PRO A 255 10.97 -14.51 -14.36
C PRO A 255 9.53 -14.50 -14.93
N LYS A 256 8.54 -15.09 -14.25
CA LYS A 256 7.13 -15.18 -14.70
C LYS A 256 6.56 -13.81 -15.10
N TRP A 257 6.74 -12.78 -14.26
CA TRP A 257 6.19 -11.44 -14.54
C TRP A 257 7.04 -10.62 -15.51
N LEU A 258 8.29 -11.00 -15.73
CA LEU A 258 9.13 -10.39 -16.75
C LEU A 258 8.64 -10.79 -18.14
N ILE A 259 8.32 -12.07 -18.35
CA ILE A 259 7.75 -12.58 -19.61
C ILE A 259 6.33 -12.04 -19.79
N ALA A 260 5.46 -12.12 -18.77
CA ALA A 260 4.12 -11.57 -18.85
C ALA A 260 4.14 -10.05 -19.13
N GLY A 261 5.01 -9.31 -18.45
CA GLY A 261 5.18 -7.87 -18.65
C GLY A 261 5.74 -7.49 -20.03
N LEU A 262 6.60 -8.32 -20.62
CA LEU A 262 7.10 -8.13 -21.98
C LEU A 262 6.01 -8.41 -23.03
N LEU A 263 5.23 -9.48 -22.83
CA LEU A 263 4.13 -9.86 -23.73
C LEU A 263 2.91 -8.94 -23.58
N SER A 264 2.76 -8.28 -22.44
CA SER A 264 1.70 -7.30 -22.19
C SER A 264 2.05 -5.88 -22.58
N LEU A 265 3.27 -5.64 -23.10
CA LEU A 265 3.75 -4.32 -23.44
C LEU A 265 2.81 -3.65 -24.47
N GLY A 266 2.15 -2.57 -24.06
CA GLY A 266 1.17 -1.85 -24.88
C GLY A 266 -0.30 -2.27 -24.66
N ALA A 267 -0.56 -3.41 -24.00
CA ALA A 267 -1.90 -3.86 -23.62
C ALA A 267 -2.21 -3.67 -22.12
N TYR A 268 -1.29 -4.07 -21.24
CA TYR A 268 -1.51 -4.06 -19.79
C TYR A 268 -0.22 -3.77 -19.00
N PRO A 269 -0.13 -2.67 -18.24
CA PRO A 269 1.03 -2.41 -17.38
C PRO A 269 0.91 -3.20 -16.06
N PHE A 270 1.63 -4.32 -15.95
CA PHE A 270 1.64 -5.16 -14.75
C PHE A 270 2.35 -4.47 -13.57
N ARG A 271 1.82 -4.69 -12.36
CA ARG A 271 2.49 -4.29 -11.11
C ARG A 271 3.53 -5.34 -10.73
N GLN A 272 4.74 -4.87 -10.48
CA GLN A 272 5.91 -5.73 -10.26
C GLN A 272 6.35 -5.78 -8.79
N THR A 273 6.12 -4.72 -8.02
CA THR A 273 6.59 -4.66 -6.62
C THR A 273 5.64 -5.41 -5.67
N PRO A 274 6.16 -6.08 -4.63
CA PRO A 274 5.38 -6.68 -3.54
C PRO A 274 4.27 -5.79 -2.99
N SER A 275 4.65 -4.62 -2.48
CA SER A 275 3.75 -3.63 -1.90
C SER A 275 2.72 -3.12 -2.90
N GLY A 276 3.16 -2.86 -4.15
CA GLY A 276 2.29 -2.42 -5.22
C GLY A 276 1.19 -3.43 -5.54
N ARG A 277 1.51 -4.73 -5.58
CA ARG A 277 0.52 -5.80 -5.81
C ARG A 277 -0.42 -5.99 -4.62
N ALA A 278 0.13 -6.07 -3.41
CA ALA A 278 -0.66 -6.25 -2.18
C ALA A 278 -1.66 -5.10 -1.96
N SER A 279 -1.18 -3.86 -2.06
CA SER A 279 -2.02 -2.67 -1.94
C SER A 279 -3.04 -2.55 -3.07
N ASN A 280 -2.70 -3.04 -4.27
CA ASN A 280 -3.65 -3.05 -5.37
C ASN A 280 -4.75 -4.07 -5.16
N GLU A 281 -4.42 -5.27 -4.72
CA GLU A 281 -5.38 -6.33 -4.40
C GLU A 281 -6.32 -5.87 -3.28
N TYR A 282 -5.79 -5.27 -2.21
CA TYR A 282 -6.59 -4.69 -1.12
C TYR A 282 -7.63 -3.69 -1.63
N ALA A 283 -7.18 -2.69 -2.39
CA ALA A 283 -8.07 -1.66 -2.92
C ALA A 283 -9.12 -2.23 -3.90
N HIS A 284 -8.73 -3.21 -4.72
CA HIS A 284 -9.64 -3.79 -5.72
C HIS A 284 -10.58 -4.83 -5.12
N PHE A 285 -10.24 -5.53 -4.04
CA PHE A 285 -11.22 -6.36 -3.33
C PHE A 285 -12.38 -5.53 -2.84
N ILE A 286 -12.11 -4.38 -2.22
CA ILE A 286 -13.16 -3.46 -1.77
C ILE A 286 -13.94 -2.90 -2.97
N ALA A 287 -13.25 -2.37 -3.98
CA ALA A 287 -13.91 -1.73 -5.12
C ALA A 287 -14.73 -2.70 -6.00
N LEU A 288 -14.25 -3.95 -6.18
CA LEU A 288 -14.92 -4.98 -6.98
C LEU A 288 -16.10 -5.62 -6.25
N ARG A 289 -16.16 -5.53 -4.91
CA ARG A 289 -17.23 -6.15 -4.11
C ARG A 289 -18.64 -5.70 -4.52
N ARG A 290 -18.75 -4.51 -5.14
CA ARG A 290 -20.00 -3.98 -5.70
C ARG A 290 -20.50 -4.70 -6.96
N VAL A 291 -19.66 -5.50 -7.63
CA VAL A 291 -19.99 -6.21 -8.88
C VAL A 291 -19.77 -7.73 -8.83
N VAL A 292 -18.85 -8.20 -8.00
CA VAL A 292 -18.56 -9.62 -7.75
C VAL A 292 -18.10 -9.79 -6.31
N ARG A 293 -18.41 -10.90 -5.66
CA ARG A 293 -17.96 -11.12 -4.28
C ARG A 293 -16.44 -11.27 -4.25
N THR A 294 -15.83 -10.72 -3.21
CA THR A 294 -14.40 -10.81 -2.94
C THR A 294 -14.22 -11.11 -1.46
N PRO A 295 -13.18 -11.88 -1.08
CA PRO A 295 -12.90 -12.15 0.34
C PRO A 295 -12.68 -10.85 1.11
N ARG A 296 -13.06 -10.82 2.40
CA ARG A 296 -12.65 -9.69 3.26
C ARG A 296 -11.20 -9.82 3.65
N VAL A 297 -10.52 -8.68 3.67
CA VAL A 297 -9.15 -8.60 4.17
C VAL A 297 -9.18 -8.51 5.69
N LEU A 298 -8.39 -9.37 6.33
CA LEU A 298 -8.24 -9.41 7.79
C LEU A 298 -7.01 -8.62 8.25
N GLY A 299 -5.94 -8.65 7.45
CA GLY A 299 -4.73 -7.89 7.70
C GLY A 299 -3.87 -7.72 6.46
N LEU A 300 -3.18 -6.59 6.36
CA LEU A 300 -2.27 -6.24 5.28
C LEU A 300 -0.95 -5.76 5.87
N CYS A 301 0.14 -6.45 5.54
CA CYS A 301 1.48 -5.96 5.77
C CYS A 301 2.02 -5.28 4.52
N VAL A 302 2.53 -4.07 4.68
CA VAL A 302 3.25 -3.35 3.62
C VAL A 302 4.55 -2.78 4.16
N SER A 303 5.66 -3.41 3.77
CA SER A 303 7.04 -2.99 4.01
C SER A 303 7.73 -2.70 2.67
N PRO A 304 8.81 -1.90 2.64
CA PRO A 304 9.57 -1.65 1.41
C PRO A 304 10.03 -2.93 0.69
N LEU A 305 10.37 -3.98 1.43
CA LEU A 305 10.93 -5.22 0.88
C LEU A 305 9.94 -6.39 0.84
N ASN A 306 8.94 -6.38 1.73
CA ASN A 306 8.03 -7.49 1.93
C ASN A 306 6.58 -6.98 2.01
N ALA A 307 5.66 -7.78 1.49
CA ALA A 307 4.23 -7.57 1.73
C ALA A 307 3.53 -8.92 1.89
N SER A 308 2.49 -8.94 2.72
CA SER A 308 1.65 -10.11 2.95
C SER A 308 0.21 -9.69 3.26
N MET A 309 -0.74 -10.57 3.00
CA MET A 309 -2.15 -10.34 3.27
C MET A 309 -2.78 -11.57 3.91
N ALA A 310 -3.47 -11.36 5.03
CA ALA A 310 -4.42 -12.30 5.61
C ALA A 310 -5.84 -11.95 5.14
N ARG A 311 -6.61 -12.94 4.74
CA ARG A 311 -7.98 -12.77 4.27
C ARG A 311 -8.82 -14.02 4.53
N GLU A 312 -10.13 -13.86 4.46
CA GLU A 312 -11.08 -14.97 4.58
C GLU A 312 -10.80 -16.07 3.53
N TYR A 313 -10.95 -17.32 3.96
CA TYR A 313 -11.03 -18.44 3.02
C TYR A 313 -12.42 -18.49 2.40
N VAL A 314 -12.49 -18.79 1.09
CA VAL A 314 -13.74 -19.01 0.38
C VAL A 314 -13.87 -20.49 0.09
N GLU A 315 -14.77 -21.17 0.79
CA GLU A 315 -15.17 -22.55 0.51
C GLU A 315 -15.80 -22.64 -0.87
N GLY A 316 -15.39 -23.58 -1.71
CA GLY A 316 -16.00 -23.79 -3.02
C GLY A 316 -15.08 -24.45 -4.04
N GLU A 317 -15.60 -24.64 -5.25
CA GLU A 317 -14.86 -25.20 -6.38
C GLU A 317 -14.35 -24.06 -7.28
N VAL A 318 -13.08 -24.10 -7.68
CA VAL A 318 -12.53 -23.16 -8.67
C VAL A 318 -13.00 -23.53 -10.08
N VAL A 319 -13.35 -22.53 -10.90
CA VAL A 319 -13.86 -22.75 -12.27
C VAL A 319 -12.89 -23.60 -13.10
N MET A 320 -11.58 -23.36 -12.98
CA MET A 320 -10.54 -24.12 -13.69
C MET A 320 -10.63 -25.64 -13.52
N ASN A 321 -11.08 -26.12 -12.36
CA ASN A 321 -11.15 -27.55 -12.05
C ASN A 321 -12.54 -28.14 -12.31
N SER A 322 -13.55 -27.30 -12.54
CA SER A 322 -14.93 -27.75 -12.64
C SER A 322 -15.18 -28.45 -13.97
N LYS A 323 -15.93 -29.56 -13.91
CA LYS A 323 -16.44 -30.27 -15.07
C LYS A 323 -17.84 -29.82 -15.46
N ASP A 324 -18.46 -28.95 -14.67
CA ASP A 324 -19.79 -28.43 -14.93
C ASP A 324 -19.74 -27.28 -15.95
N PRO A 325 -20.39 -27.41 -17.12
CA PRO A 325 -20.54 -26.33 -18.09
C PRO A 325 -21.11 -25.03 -17.47
N GLY A 326 -22.00 -25.15 -16.47
CA GLY A 326 -22.59 -23.99 -15.79
C GLY A 326 -21.56 -23.17 -15.00
N ALA A 327 -20.57 -23.82 -14.38
CA ALA A 327 -19.48 -23.14 -13.70
C ALA A 327 -18.60 -22.34 -14.67
N TRP A 328 -18.37 -22.87 -15.88
CA TRP A 328 -17.66 -22.17 -16.95
C TRP A 328 -18.45 -20.99 -17.49
N GLU A 329 -19.76 -21.14 -17.76
CA GLU A 329 -20.62 -20.02 -18.14
C GLU A 329 -20.57 -18.89 -17.08
N ALA A 330 -20.73 -19.25 -15.80
CA ALA A 330 -20.65 -18.32 -14.68
C ALA A 330 -19.29 -17.61 -14.59
N GLY A 331 -18.18 -18.31 -14.85
CA GLY A 331 -16.85 -17.70 -14.92
C GLY A 331 -16.74 -16.62 -16.00
N GLY A 332 -17.35 -16.86 -17.17
CA GLY A 332 -17.47 -15.87 -18.24
C GLY A 332 -18.33 -14.66 -17.85
N GLU A 333 -19.46 -14.91 -17.18
CA GLU A 333 -20.34 -13.86 -16.68
C GLU A 333 -19.68 -13.00 -15.61
N VAL A 334 -18.85 -13.58 -14.73
CA VAL A 334 -18.02 -12.84 -13.76
C VAL A 334 -17.13 -11.85 -14.49
N LEU A 335 -16.38 -12.30 -15.50
CA LEU A 335 -15.49 -11.41 -16.27
C LEU A 335 -16.27 -10.28 -16.94
N ALA A 336 -17.45 -10.58 -17.50
CA ALA A 336 -18.33 -9.58 -18.07
C ALA A 336 -18.86 -8.57 -17.05
N ARG A 337 -19.26 -9.01 -15.85
CA ARG A 337 -19.70 -8.13 -14.75
C ARG A 337 -18.58 -7.21 -14.29
N VAL A 338 -17.36 -7.72 -14.18
CA VAL A 338 -16.16 -6.93 -13.85
C VAL A 338 -15.94 -5.82 -14.88
N HIS A 339 -15.98 -6.15 -16.19
CA HIS A 339 -15.79 -5.19 -17.28
C HIS A 339 -16.89 -4.11 -17.30
N ARG A 340 -18.17 -4.51 -17.18
CA ARG A 340 -19.28 -3.55 -17.07
C ARG A 340 -19.20 -2.69 -15.81
N GLY A 341 -18.60 -3.22 -14.74
CA GLY A 341 -18.30 -2.50 -13.50
C GLY A 341 -17.21 -1.43 -13.64
N GLY A 342 -16.57 -1.33 -14.81
CA GLY A 342 -15.49 -0.39 -15.10
C GLY A 342 -14.10 -0.90 -14.73
N PHE A 343 -13.94 -2.20 -14.52
CA PHE A 343 -12.67 -2.82 -14.12
C PHE A 343 -12.16 -3.81 -15.17
N ALA A 344 -10.85 -4.05 -15.18
CA ALA A 344 -10.20 -5.16 -15.86
C ALA A 344 -9.35 -5.91 -14.82
N LEU A 345 -9.19 -7.22 -14.97
CA LEU A 345 -8.48 -8.09 -14.03
C LEU A 345 -6.97 -8.10 -14.27
N GLY A 346 -6.53 -8.04 -15.53
CA GLY A 346 -5.12 -8.16 -15.92
C GLY A 346 -4.57 -9.60 -15.85
N ASP A 347 -4.92 -10.35 -14.81
CA ASP A 347 -4.66 -11.79 -14.66
C ASP A 347 -5.97 -12.58 -14.45
N PRO A 348 -6.84 -12.69 -15.48
CA PRO A 348 -8.14 -13.34 -15.39
C PRO A 348 -8.01 -14.87 -15.48
N ASN A 349 -7.18 -15.47 -14.63
CA ASN A 349 -7.09 -16.92 -14.56
C ASN A 349 -8.41 -17.50 -14.02
N PRO A 350 -9.08 -18.46 -14.69
CA PRO A 350 -10.28 -19.12 -14.17
C PRO A 350 -10.09 -19.76 -12.79
N GLY A 351 -8.85 -20.10 -12.41
CA GLY A 351 -8.52 -20.59 -11.07
C GLY A 351 -8.69 -19.54 -9.96
N ASN A 352 -8.86 -18.27 -10.32
CA ASN A 352 -9.14 -17.16 -9.41
C ASN A 352 -10.65 -16.91 -9.22
N ILE A 353 -11.52 -17.73 -9.83
CA ILE A 353 -12.97 -17.66 -9.67
C ILE A 353 -13.43 -18.90 -8.92
N VAL A 354 -14.07 -18.71 -7.77
CA VAL A 354 -14.61 -19.78 -6.91
C VAL A 354 -16.13 -19.76 -6.95
N ILE A 355 -16.74 -20.92 -7.17
CA ILE A 355 -18.18 -21.14 -7.07
C ILE A 355 -18.50 -21.78 -5.72
N SER A 356 -19.30 -21.08 -4.92
CA SER A 356 -19.65 -21.45 -3.55
C SER A 356 -21.15 -21.31 -3.32
N GLY A 357 -21.87 -22.42 -3.14
CA GLY A 357 -23.32 -22.40 -2.90
C GLY A 357 -24.10 -21.58 -3.95
N GLY A 358 -23.73 -21.69 -5.23
CA GLY A 358 -24.32 -20.94 -6.34
C GLY A 358 -23.91 -19.46 -6.42
N LYS A 359 -22.91 -19.02 -5.66
CA LYS A 359 -22.36 -17.66 -5.68
C LYS A 359 -20.92 -17.67 -6.19
N GLU A 360 -20.56 -16.65 -6.93
CA GLU A 360 -19.22 -16.51 -7.53
C GLU A 360 -18.39 -15.51 -6.74
N TYR A 361 -17.15 -15.91 -6.47
CA TYR A 361 -16.15 -15.13 -5.76
C TYR A 361 -14.91 -14.95 -6.63
N LEU A 362 -14.40 -13.73 -6.70
CA LEU A 362 -13.10 -13.42 -7.28
C LEU A 362 -12.07 -13.37 -6.14
N ILE A 363 -11.09 -14.27 -6.18
CA ILE A 363 -10.10 -14.44 -5.11
C ILE A 363 -8.71 -13.91 -5.46
N ASP A 364 -8.53 -13.25 -6.60
CA ASP A 364 -7.31 -12.52 -6.89
C ASP A 364 -7.62 -11.24 -7.67
N ALA A 365 -7.06 -10.12 -7.23
CA ALA A 365 -7.23 -8.82 -7.86
C ALA A 365 -5.90 -8.03 -7.91
N GLU A 366 -4.75 -8.69 -7.80
CA GLU A 366 -3.46 -8.01 -7.67
C GLU A 366 -3.08 -7.19 -8.92
N GLN A 367 -3.55 -7.60 -10.10
CA GLN A 367 -3.33 -6.89 -11.37
C GLN A 367 -4.54 -6.05 -11.81
N ALA A 368 -5.60 -6.01 -11.01
CA ALA A 368 -6.81 -5.30 -11.40
C ALA A 368 -6.57 -3.80 -11.60
N GLY A 369 -7.39 -3.21 -12.46
CA GLY A 369 -7.34 -1.78 -12.76
C GLY A 369 -8.56 -1.30 -13.51
N ARG A 370 -8.52 -0.04 -13.97
CA ARG A 370 -9.59 0.55 -14.78
C ARG A 370 -9.73 -0.17 -16.12
N PHE A 371 -10.96 -0.47 -16.50
CA PHE A 371 -11.32 -1.04 -17.79
C PHE A 371 -11.00 -0.09 -18.96
N THR A 372 -10.51 -0.68 -20.04
CA THR A 372 -10.55 -0.13 -21.40
C THR A 372 -10.83 -1.29 -22.36
N PRO A 373 -11.35 -1.05 -23.58
CA PRO A 373 -11.57 -2.12 -24.55
C PRO A 373 -10.32 -2.96 -24.83
N VAL A 374 -9.13 -2.33 -24.86
CA VAL A 374 -7.83 -3.01 -25.01
C VAL A 374 -7.57 -3.98 -23.86
N LYS A 375 -7.83 -3.56 -22.63
CA LYS A 375 -7.68 -4.41 -21.44
C LYS A 375 -8.73 -5.51 -21.38
N GLY A 376 -9.95 -5.24 -21.85
CA GLY A 376 -10.98 -6.27 -21.97
C GLY A 376 -10.61 -7.34 -22.99
N ALA A 377 -9.98 -6.94 -24.10
CA ALA A 377 -9.47 -7.87 -25.10
C ALA A 377 -8.30 -8.71 -24.56
N TRP A 378 -7.37 -8.05 -23.85
CA TRP A 378 -6.31 -8.73 -23.10
C TRP A 378 -6.90 -9.78 -22.14
N ASP A 379 -7.87 -9.37 -21.32
CA ASP A 379 -8.43 -10.26 -20.32
C ASP A 379 -9.11 -11.49 -20.96
N LEU A 380 -9.90 -11.30 -22.02
CA LEU A 380 -10.52 -12.40 -22.73
C LEU A 380 -9.49 -13.36 -23.35
N ALA A 381 -8.44 -12.83 -23.96
CA ALA A 381 -7.37 -13.62 -24.56
C ALA A 381 -6.60 -14.44 -23.50
N VAL A 382 -6.24 -13.80 -22.38
CA VAL A 382 -5.50 -14.45 -21.28
C VAL A 382 -6.37 -15.48 -20.56
N TYR A 383 -7.65 -15.20 -20.32
CA TYR A 383 -8.59 -16.16 -19.73
C TYR A 383 -8.67 -17.42 -20.59
N TYR A 384 -8.88 -17.25 -21.90
CA TYR A 384 -8.94 -18.36 -22.85
C TYR A 384 -7.63 -19.15 -22.88
N TYR A 385 -6.50 -18.43 -22.98
CA TYR A 385 -5.17 -19.01 -22.98
C TYR A 385 -4.92 -19.86 -21.73
N TYR A 386 -5.12 -19.32 -20.53
CA TYR A 386 -4.89 -20.08 -19.29
C TYR A 386 -5.76 -21.32 -19.23
N SER A 387 -7.04 -21.20 -19.57
CA SER A 387 -7.96 -22.34 -19.59
C SER A 387 -7.44 -23.48 -20.47
N ARG A 388 -7.07 -23.15 -21.72
CA ARG A 388 -6.60 -24.15 -22.69
C ARG A 388 -5.20 -24.66 -22.39
N PHE A 389 -4.31 -23.81 -21.92
CA PHE A 389 -2.94 -24.18 -21.55
C PHE A 389 -2.91 -25.21 -20.41
N PHE A 390 -3.83 -25.11 -19.45
CA PHE A 390 -4.00 -26.11 -18.38
C PHE A 390 -4.83 -27.34 -18.80
N GLY A 391 -5.14 -27.50 -20.09
CA GLY A 391 -5.75 -28.72 -20.65
C GLY A 391 -7.27 -28.79 -20.54
N VAL A 392 -7.96 -27.70 -20.21
CA VAL A 392 -9.43 -27.69 -20.12
C VAL A 392 -10.03 -27.90 -21.52
N PRO A 393 -10.99 -28.84 -21.69
CA PRO A 393 -11.70 -29.06 -22.95
C PRO A 393 -12.29 -27.78 -23.58
N ARG A 394 -12.18 -27.66 -24.92
CA ARG A 394 -12.57 -26.45 -25.66
C ARG A 394 -14.06 -26.10 -25.51
N ASP A 395 -14.92 -27.12 -25.44
CA ASP A 395 -16.36 -27.00 -25.25
C ASP A 395 -16.72 -26.36 -23.89
N LEU A 396 -16.03 -26.71 -22.81
CA LEU A 396 -16.21 -26.04 -21.52
C LEU A 396 -15.76 -24.58 -21.57
N VAL A 397 -14.57 -24.30 -22.14
CA VAL A 397 -14.09 -22.91 -22.29
C VAL A 397 -15.04 -22.09 -23.20
N ALA A 398 -15.71 -22.75 -24.16
CA ALA A 398 -16.71 -22.12 -25.01
C ALA A 398 -17.91 -21.58 -24.22
N GLU A 399 -18.29 -22.21 -23.12
CA GLU A 399 -19.35 -21.72 -22.23
C GLU A 399 -18.94 -20.42 -21.55
N SER A 400 -17.68 -20.30 -21.06
CA SER A 400 -17.18 -19.03 -20.54
C SER A 400 -17.18 -17.92 -21.59
N VAL A 401 -16.76 -18.21 -22.83
CA VAL A 401 -16.76 -17.19 -23.88
C VAL A 401 -18.19 -16.77 -24.22
N ARG A 402 -19.14 -17.71 -24.28
CA ARG A 402 -20.56 -17.42 -24.47
C ARG A 402 -21.14 -16.55 -23.35
N GLY A 403 -20.92 -16.94 -22.10
CA GLY A 403 -21.33 -16.17 -20.92
C GLY A 403 -20.74 -14.77 -20.92
N TYR A 404 -19.46 -14.63 -21.31
CA TYR A 404 -18.80 -13.34 -21.44
C TYR A 404 -19.44 -12.45 -22.53
N VAL A 405 -19.57 -12.95 -23.76
CA VAL A 405 -20.11 -12.17 -24.89
C VAL A 405 -21.54 -11.71 -24.60
N LYS A 406 -22.38 -12.61 -24.08
CA LYS A 406 -23.75 -12.30 -23.66
C LYS A 406 -23.76 -11.28 -22.52
N GLY A 407 -22.94 -11.49 -21.51
CA GLY A 407 -22.91 -10.67 -20.29
C GLY A 407 -22.34 -9.28 -20.50
N VAL A 408 -21.34 -9.11 -21.37
CA VAL A 408 -20.64 -7.83 -21.55
C VAL A 408 -21.45 -6.84 -22.39
N GLY A 409 -22.39 -7.35 -23.20
CA GLY A 409 -23.38 -6.55 -23.91
C GLY A 409 -22.77 -5.55 -24.89
N GLY A 410 -23.18 -4.28 -24.80
CA GLY A 410 -22.78 -3.23 -25.75
C GLY A 410 -21.26 -2.99 -25.88
N LEU A 411 -20.47 -3.38 -24.87
CA LEU A 411 -19.01 -3.27 -24.90
C LEU A 411 -18.35 -4.31 -25.81
N TRP A 412 -19.07 -5.36 -26.21
CA TRP A 412 -18.53 -6.48 -26.97
C TRP A 412 -17.86 -6.05 -28.28
N ASN A 413 -18.50 -5.16 -29.03
CA ASN A 413 -17.97 -4.72 -30.33
C ASN A 413 -16.62 -4.02 -30.20
N GLU A 414 -16.43 -3.24 -29.14
CA GLU A 414 -15.17 -2.54 -28.88
C GLU A 414 -14.08 -3.53 -28.44
N VAL A 415 -14.41 -4.46 -27.54
CA VAL A 415 -13.48 -5.51 -27.08
C VAL A 415 -13.06 -6.40 -28.25
N ARG A 416 -14.01 -6.85 -29.07
CA ARG A 416 -13.75 -7.68 -30.25
C ARG A 416 -12.83 -6.99 -31.25
N ARG A 417 -13.01 -5.68 -31.46
CA ARG A 417 -12.15 -4.89 -32.34
C ARG A 417 -10.71 -4.84 -31.81
N GLU A 418 -10.52 -4.61 -30.51
CA GLU A 418 -9.19 -4.55 -29.90
C GLU A 418 -8.50 -5.92 -29.80
N LEU A 419 -9.26 -7.03 -29.75
CA LEU A 419 -8.70 -8.39 -29.79
C LEU A 419 -7.93 -8.68 -31.09
N LEU A 420 -8.32 -8.01 -32.19
CA LEU A 420 -7.62 -8.06 -33.48
C LEU A 420 -6.66 -6.87 -33.65
N GLY A 421 -6.51 -6.02 -32.64
CA GLY A 421 -5.74 -4.79 -32.68
C GLY A 421 -4.24 -5.00 -32.41
N PRO A 422 -3.38 -4.06 -32.84
CA PRO A 422 -1.92 -4.18 -32.76
C PRO A 422 -1.38 -4.25 -31.32
N ARG A 423 -2.16 -3.79 -30.33
CA ARG A 423 -1.74 -3.75 -28.92
C ARG A 423 -1.76 -5.12 -28.24
N VAL A 424 -2.61 -6.04 -28.70
CA VAL A 424 -2.70 -7.41 -28.16
C VAL A 424 -1.87 -8.39 -29.02
N THR A 425 -1.44 -7.97 -30.22
CA THR A 425 -0.66 -8.79 -31.17
C THR A 425 0.60 -9.45 -30.61
N PRO A 426 1.43 -8.82 -29.77
CA PRO A 426 2.61 -9.49 -29.21
C PRO A 426 2.27 -10.75 -28.40
N PHE A 427 1.20 -10.69 -27.60
CA PHE A 427 0.68 -11.84 -26.87
C PHE A 427 0.11 -12.90 -27.82
N ILE A 428 -0.62 -12.46 -28.84
CA ILE A 428 -1.22 -13.34 -29.85
C ILE A 428 -0.14 -14.12 -30.61
N ALA A 429 0.93 -13.44 -31.02
CA ALA A 429 2.04 -14.04 -31.76
C ALA A 429 2.81 -15.08 -30.93
N ALA A 430 2.88 -14.90 -29.61
CA ALA A 430 3.54 -15.85 -28.72
C ALA A 430 2.75 -17.16 -28.54
N MET A 431 1.43 -17.17 -28.82
CA MET A 431 0.54 -18.31 -28.57
C MET A 431 -0.44 -18.59 -29.74
N PRO A 432 0.03 -18.89 -30.97
CA PRO A 432 -0.83 -18.93 -32.16
C PRO A 432 -1.99 -19.93 -32.12
N PRO A 433 -1.83 -21.20 -31.66
CA PRO A 433 -2.91 -22.19 -31.72
C PRO A 433 -4.14 -21.78 -30.91
N PHE A 434 -3.93 -21.32 -29.67
CA PHE A 434 -5.02 -20.93 -28.78
C PHE A 434 -5.78 -19.70 -29.28
N MET A 435 -5.08 -18.79 -29.95
CA MET A 435 -5.73 -17.61 -30.52
C MET A 435 -6.57 -17.95 -31.75
N VAL A 436 -6.10 -18.85 -32.62
CA VAL A 436 -6.92 -19.34 -33.75
C VAL A 436 -8.19 -20.00 -33.22
N GLU A 437 -8.09 -20.87 -32.22
CA GLU A 437 -9.25 -21.53 -31.61
C GLU A 437 -10.26 -20.51 -31.03
N LEU A 438 -9.78 -19.47 -30.34
CA LEU A 438 -10.62 -18.39 -29.80
C LEU A 438 -11.31 -17.62 -30.93
N LEU A 439 -10.58 -17.21 -31.96
CA LEU A 439 -11.15 -16.44 -33.08
C LEU A 439 -12.19 -17.24 -33.87
N GLU A 440 -11.96 -18.54 -34.08
CA GLU A 440 -12.95 -19.43 -34.69
C GLU A 440 -14.22 -19.53 -33.85
N LEU A 441 -14.06 -19.65 -32.53
CA LEU A 441 -15.19 -19.71 -31.61
C LEU A 441 -16.00 -18.42 -31.64
N LEU A 442 -15.35 -17.27 -31.68
CA LEU A 442 -16.00 -15.96 -31.76
C LEU A 442 -16.73 -15.72 -33.09
N LYS A 443 -16.30 -16.32 -34.19
CA LYS A 443 -17.03 -16.27 -35.48
C LYS A 443 -18.39 -16.96 -35.39
N GLY A 444 -18.50 -18.01 -34.58
CA GLY A 444 -19.76 -18.74 -34.38
C GLY A 444 -20.76 -18.05 -33.42
N LEU A 445 -20.35 -16.97 -32.76
CA LEU A 445 -21.16 -16.23 -31.79
C LEU A 445 -21.59 -14.84 -32.28
N GLY A 446 -21.21 -14.48 -33.51
CA GLY A 446 -21.39 -13.14 -34.09
C GLY A 446 -22.55 -13.04 -35.08
#